data_AF-A0AB36TIH4-F1
#
_entry.id   AF-A0AB36TIH4-F1
#
_cell.length_a   1.000
_cell.length_b   1.000
_cell.length_c   1.000
_cell.angle_alpha   90.00
_cell.angle_beta   90.00
_cell.angle_gamma   90.00
#
_symmetry.space_group_name_H-M   'P 1'
#
loop_
_entity.id
_entity.type
_entity.pdbx_description
1 polymer ?
#
loop_
_entity_poly.entity_id
_entity_poly.type
_entity_poly.pdbx_seq_one_letter_code
_entity_poly.pdbx_strand_id
1 'polypeptide(L)'
;MKQIGAIENEKVGVYRIKKYPVTDVKTIQVLLLAILHLRERAYYEIAELSSVPQVFPFEFNVSYEWLHDSDLFTLSNFGGKVVLTLD
;
A
#
# COMPACT_ATOMS: atom_id res chain seq x y z
N MET A 1 4.45 12.98 -9.74
CA MET A 1 4.84 11.68 -10.33
C MET A 1 6.06 11.75 -11.25
N LYS A 2 6.12 12.63 -12.27
CA LYS A 2 7.31 12.76 -13.14
C LYS A 2 8.61 13.08 -12.37
N GLN A 3 8.54 13.97 -11.39
CA GLN A 3 9.69 14.36 -10.55
C GLN A 3 10.26 13.21 -9.72
N ILE A 4 9.45 12.21 -9.38
CA ILE A 4 9.88 11.02 -8.62
C ILE A 4 10.16 9.82 -9.55
N GLY A 5 10.23 10.04 -10.86
CA GLY A 5 10.55 9.01 -11.86
C GLY A 5 9.43 8.01 -12.18
N ALA A 6 8.26 8.12 -11.54
CA ALA A 6 7.15 7.19 -11.74
C ALA A 6 6.46 7.32 -13.11
N ILE A 7 6.67 8.43 -13.81
CA ILE A 7 6.19 8.65 -15.17
C ILE A 7 7.38 9.03 -16.03
N GLU A 8 7.69 8.19 -17.01
CA GLU A 8 8.74 8.39 -17.98
C GLU A 8 8.13 8.77 -19.34
N ASN A 9 8.77 9.66 -20.08
CA ASN A 9 8.35 9.99 -21.44
C ASN A 9 9.07 9.06 -22.42
N GLU A 10 8.32 8.22 -23.12
CA GLU A 10 8.89 7.38 -24.18
C GLU A 10 9.07 8.17 -25.48
N LYS A 11 8.03 8.94 -25.83
CA LYS A 11 8.00 9.85 -26.99
C LYS A 11 6.95 10.93 -26.76
N VAL A 12 6.91 11.94 -27.64
CA VAL A 12 5.91 13.02 -27.56
C VAL A 12 4.50 12.43 -27.51
N GLY A 13 3.75 12.79 -26.47
CA GLY A 13 2.39 12.29 -26.24
C GLY A 13 2.28 10.86 -25.69
N VAL A 14 3.39 10.14 -25.49
CA VAL A 14 3.38 8.76 -24.95
C VAL A 14 4.20 8.66 -23.68
N TYR A 15 3.56 8.15 -22.63
CA TYR A 15 4.14 8.04 -21.30
C TYR A 15 4.06 6.60 -20.81
N ARG A 16 5.10 6.17 -20.08
CA ARG A 16 5.13 4.89 -19.38
C ARG A 16 5.04 5.14 -17.88
N ILE A 17 4.21 4.35 -17.20
CA ILE A 17 4.23 4.26 -15.74
C ILE A 17 5.35 3.31 -15.35
N LYS A 18 6.25 3.79 -14.50
CA LYS A 18 7.26 2.97 -13.85
C LYS A 18 6.79 2.66 -12.44
N LYS A 19 6.61 1.37 -12.20
CA LYS A 19 6.30 0.82 -10.88
C LYS A 19 7.60 0.47 -10.17
N TYR A 20 7.58 0.60 -8.84
CA TYR A 20 8.76 0.39 -8.01
C TYR A 20 8.52 -0.79 -7.06
N PRO A 21 9.14 -1.96 -7.32
CA PRO A 21 9.09 -3.07 -6.40
C PRO A 21 9.73 -2.68 -5.06
N VAL A 22 9.00 -2.91 -3.97
CA VAL A 22 9.47 -2.68 -2.61
C VAL A 22 9.43 -4.01 -1.88
N THR A 23 10.61 -4.48 -1.46
CA THR A 23 10.78 -5.70 -0.67
C THR A 23 11.26 -5.43 0.75
N ASP A 24 11.69 -4.19 1.04
CA ASP A 24 12.08 -3.79 2.38
C ASP A 24 10.86 -3.66 3.29
N VAL A 25 10.85 -4.48 4.33
CA VAL A 25 9.73 -4.61 5.27
C VAL A 25 9.42 -3.28 5.97
N LYS A 26 10.44 -2.52 6.37
CA LYS A 26 10.24 -1.24 7.06
C LYS A 26 9.60 -0.21 6.15
N THR A 27 10.00 -0.18 4.88
CA THR A 27 9.39 0.69 3.88
C THR A 27 7.92 0.33 3.68
N ILE A 28 7.58 -0.97 3.58
CA ILE A 28 6.19 -1.42 3.50
C ILE A 28 5.41 -0.99 4.75
N GLN A 29 5.98 -1.16 5.95
CA GLN A 29 5.34 -0.72 7.20
C GLN A 29 5.02 0.77 7.19
N VAL A 30 5.96 1.61 6.75
CA VAL A 30 5.75 3.06 6.65
C VAL A 30 4.61 3.38 5.66
N LEU A 31 4.56 2.70 4.51
CA LEU A 31 3.47 2.88 3.54
C LEU A 31 2.11 2.51 4.14
N LEU A 32 2.02 1.36 4.83
CA LEU A 32 0.77 0.91 5.46
C LEU A 32 0.33 1.83 6.59
N LEU A 33 1.26 2.24 7.46
CA LEU A 33 0.97 3.20 8.53
C LEU A 33 0.51 4.54 7.96
N ALA A 34 1.15 5.02 6.89
CA ALA A 34 0.74 6.26 6.24
C ALA A 34 -0.70 6.19 5.74
N ILE A 35 -1.10 5.12 5.03
CA ILE A 35 -2.48 5.01 4.52
C ILE A 35 -3.52 4.90 5.64
N LEU A 36 -3.22 4.20 6.74
CA LEU A 36 -4.11 4.12 7.90
C LEU A 36 -4.27 5.49 8.58
N HIS A 37 -3.19 6.27 8.69
CA HIS A 37 -3.20 7.59 9.32
C HIS A 37 -3.82 8.69 8.46
N LEU A 38 -3.96 8.50 7.15
CA LEU A 38 -4.72 9.41 6.29
C LEU A 38 -6.22 9.42 6.62
N ARG A 39 -6.75 8.38 7.28
CA ARG A 39 -8.15 8.26 7.72
C ARG A 39 -9.19 8.46 6.61
N GLU A 40 -8.81 8.19 5.36
CA GLU A 40 -9.73 8.26 4.21
C GLU A 40 -10.71 7.08 4.18
N ARG A 41 -10.37 5.98 4.85
CA ARG A 41 -11.24 4.81 5.06
C ARG A 41 -11.17 4.36 6.50
N ALA A 42 -12.27 3.79 6.99
CA ALA A 42 -12.34 3.23 8.35
C ALA A 42 -11.55 1.91 8.49
N TYR A 43 -11.44 1.17 7.39
CA TYR A 43 -10.71 -0.10 7.33
C TYR A 43 -10.22 -0.35 5.89
N TYR A 44 -9.27 -1.26 5.75
CA TYR A 44 -8.78 -1.75 4.45
C TYR A 44 -8.76 -3.27 4.42
N GLU A 45 -9.24 -3.89 3.35
CA GLU A 45 -9.03 -5.34 3.17
C GLU A 45 -7.55 -5.63 2.86
N ILE A 46 -7.00 -6.72 3.39
CA ILE A 46 -5.57 -7.06 3.15
C ILE A 46 -5.26 -7.14 1.65
N ALA A 47 -6.19 -7.72 0.87
CA ALA A 47 -6.05 -7.91 -0.57
C ALA A 47 -5.99 -6.60 -1.38
N GLU A 48 -6.47 -5.47 -0.83
CA GLU A 48 -6.43 -4.19 -1.54
C GLU A 48 -5.25 -3.29 -1.14
N LEU A 49 -4.53 -3.58 -0.04
CA LEU A 49 -3.50 -2.71 0.51
C LEU A 49 -2.42 -2.28 -0.51
N SER A 50 -2.01 -3.20 -1.39
CA SER A 50 -0.98 -2.93 -2.43
C SER A 50 -1.53 -2.19 -3.66
N SER A 51 -2.85 -1.96 -3.71
CA SER A 51 -3.54 -1.36 -4.86
C SER A 51 -4.23 -0.03 -4.55
N VAL A 52 -4.15 0.43 -3.30
CA VAL A 52 -4.74 1.73 -2.94
C VAL A 52 -3.98 2.88 -3.63
N PRO A 53 -4.65 3.96 -4.09
CA PRO A 53 -3.99 5.02 -4.85
C PRO A 53 -2.82 5.71 -4.14
N GLN A 54 -2.88 5.78 -2.80
CA GLN A 54 -1.93 6.46 -1.94
C GLN A 54 -0.56 5.78 -1.92
N VAL A 55 -0.50 4.48 -2.23
CA VAL A 55 0.76 3.74 -2.32
C VAL A 55 1.36 3.72 -3.73
N PHE A 56 0.71 4.37 -4.70
CA PHE A 56 1.33 4.57 -6.01
C PHE A 56 2.63 5.38 -5.86
N PRO A 57 3.75 4.97 -6.48
CA PRO A 57 3.90 3.97 -7.55
C PRO A 57 4.46 2.61 -7.10
N PHE A 58 4.39 2.30 -5.80
CA PHE A 58 5.04 1.14 -5.22
C PHE A 58 4.28 -0.15 -5.48
N GLU A 59 5.03 -1.24 -5.66
CA GLU A 59 4.51 -2.61 -5.76
C GLU A 59 5.12 -3.43 -4.63
N PHE A 60 4.27 -3.99 -3.79
CA PHE A 60 4.67 -4.81 -2.66
C PHE A 60 3.58 -5.82 -2.35
N ASN A 61 3.96 -6.88 -1.64
CA ASN A 61 3.03 -7.91 -1.18
C ASN A 61 2.99 -7.91 0.34
N VAL A 62 1.81 -8.19 0.87
CA VAL A 62 1.56 -8.26 2.30
C VAL A 62 0.81 -9.56 2.54
N SER A 63 1.32 -10.41 3.43
CA SER A 63 0.63 -11.64 3.82
C SER A 63 -0.16 -11.41 5.11
N TYR A 64 -1.19 -12.22 5.31
CA TYR A 64 -1.97 -12.21 6.54
C TYR A 64 -1.09 -12.51 7.75
N GLU A 65 -0.23 -13.53 7.65
CA GLU A 65 0.64 -13.99 8.74
C GLU A 65 1.59 -12.88 9.18
N TRP A 66 2.19 -12.15 8.23
CA TRP A 66 3.10 -11.06 8.55
C TRP A 66 2.38 -9.89 9.26
N LEU A 67 1.16 -9.56 8.85
CA LEU A 67 0.36 -8.53 9.53
C LEU A 67 -0.06 -9.00 10.93
N HIS A 68 -0.48 -10.26 11.04
CA HIS A 68 -0.93 -10.86 12.29
C HIS A 68 0.18 -10.93 13.34
N ASP A 69 1.41 -11.20 12.93
CA ASP A 69 2.57 -11.30 13.82
C ASP A 69 3.20 -9.94 14.16
N SER A 70 2.69 -8.84 13.58
CA SER A 70 3.17 -7.48 13.83
C SER A 70 2.40 -6.81 14.96
N ASP A 71 3.13 -6.13 15.83
CA ASP A 71 2.61 -5.25 16.89
C ASP A 71 2.18 -3.85 16.38
N LEU A 72 2.38 -3.57 15.09
CA LEU A 72 2.12 -2.25 14.49
C LEU A 72 0.71 -2.14 13.88
N PHE A 73 0.02 -3.27 13.71
CA PHE A 73 -1.23 -3.32 12.97
C PHE A 73 -2.30 -4.09 13.71
N THR A 74 -3.52 -3.57 13.66
CA THR A 74 -4.69 -4.25 14.22
C THR A 74 -5.48 -4.90 13.11
N LEU A 75 -5.66 -6.22 13.23
CA LEU A 75 -6.54 -7.00 12.38
C LEU A 75 -7.90 -7.18 13.03
N SER A 76 -8.95 -6.95 12.25
CA SER A 76 -10.35 -7.12 12.67
C SER A 76 -11.13 -7.92 11.63
N ASN A 77 -12.40 -8.20 11.93
CA ASN A 77 -13.32 -8.82 11.00
C ASN A 77 -14.48 -7.87 10.69
N PHE A 78 -14.67 -7.56 9.40
CA PHE A 78 -15.81 -6.80 8.93
C PHE A 78 -16.50 -7.55 7.79
N GLY A 79 -17.78 -7.91 7.98
CA GLY A 79 -18.55 -8.62 6.97
C GLY A 79 -17.97 -9.99 6.58
N GLY A 80 -17.29 -10.68 7.50
CA GLY A 80 -16.65 -11.98 7.24
C GLY A 80 -15.27 -11.86 6.58
N LYS A 81 -14.77 -10.66 6.34
CA LYS A 81 -13.44 -10.42 5.76
C LYS A 81 -12.47 -9.91 6.82
N VAL A 82 -11.21 -10.32 6.70
CA VAL A 82 -10.12 -9.78 7.51
C VAL A 82 -9.76 -8.39 6.99
N VAL A 83 -9.76 -7.42 7.88
CA VAL A 83 -9.46 -6.03 7.57
C VAL A 83 -8.39 -5.47 8.50
N LEU A 84 -7.61 -4.53 7.97
CA LEU A 84 -6.65 -3.72 8.70
C LEU A 84 -7.34 -2.45 9.19
N THR A 85 -7.18 -2.13 10.48
CA THR A 85 -7.69 -0.90 11.09
C THR A 85 -6.58 -0.13 11.81
N LEU A 86 -6.82 1.14 12.07
CA LEU A 86 -6.07 1.92 13.05
C LEU A 86 -6.71 1.68 14.43
N ASP A 87 -5.91 1.51 15.49
CA ASP A 87 -6.39 1.55 16.87
C ASP A 87 -7.06 2.90 17.23
#